data_AF-A0A382KAJ3-F1
#
_entry.id   AF-A0A382KAJ3-F1
#
_cell.length_a   1.000
_cell.length_b   1.000
_cell.length_c   1.000
_cell.angle_alpha   90.00
_cell.angle_beta   90.00
_cell.angle_gamma   90.00
#
_symmetry.space_group_name_H-M   'P 1'
#
loop_
_entity.id
_entity.type
_entity.pdbx_description
1 polymer ?
#
loop_
_entity_poly.entity_id
_entity_poly.type
_entity_poly.pdbx_seq_one_letter_code
_entity_poly.pdbx_strand_id
1 'polypeptide(L)'
;MFSRTIWGARVSLMVGLVSILVGFLIGGVVGVVSGYRRGFIDRTLSFIVFVILSFPSLVLFLLIISIVGQGLWVVSLTLSVLVVPSVARLGRAITIAF
;
A
#
# COMPACT_ATOMS: atom_id res chain seq x y z
N MET A 1 28.96 -9.66 -15.16
CA MET A 1 27.49 -9.56 -15.31
C MET A 1 26.73 -10.05 -14.07
N PHE A 2 27.01 -11.25 -13.54
CA PHE A 2 26.36 -11.82 -12.34
C PHE A 2 26.41 -10.92 -11.09
N SER A 3 27.53 -10.25 -10.83
CA SER A 3 27.67 -9.31 -9.69
C SER A 3 26.66 -8.15 -9.74
N ARG A 4 26.40 -7.55 -10.91
CA ARG A 4 25.42 -6.45 -11.04
C ARG A 4 23.99 -6.91 -10.79
N THR A 5 23.65 -8.12 -11.21
CA THR A 5 22.32 -8.72 -10.98
C THR A 5 22.09 -9.00 -9.50
N ILE A 6 23.08 -9.53 -8.77
CA ILE A 6 22.96 -9.77 -7.32
C ILE A 6 22.76 -8.46 -6.56
N TRP A 7 23.55 -7.43 -6.89
CA TRP A 7 23.43 -6.13 -6.24
C TRP A 7 22.08 -5.46 -6.54
N GLY A 8 21.59 -5.53 -7.78
CA GLY A 8 20.26 -5.05 -8.14
C GLY A 8 19.14 -5.84 -7.44
N ALA A 9 19.26 -7.17 -7.36
CA ALA A 9 18.28 -8.03 -6.72
C ALA A 9 18.09 -7.71 -5.23
N ARG A 10 19.17 -7.40 -4.49
CA ARG A 10 19.08 -6.98 -3.08
C ARG A 10 18.23 -5.72 -2.91
N VAL A 11 18.45 -4.73 -3.78
CA VAL A 11 17.68 -3.47 -3.76
C VAL A 11 16.21 -3.74 -4.05
N SER A 12 15.91 -4.49 -5.11
CA SER A 12 14.52 -4.84 -5.46
C SER A 12 13.83 -5.64 -4.36
N LEU A 13 14.53 -6.58 -3.72
CA LEU A 13 14.02 -7.35 -2.59
C LEU A 13 13.72 -6.48 -1.37
N MET A 14 14.65 -5.58 -1.01
CA MET A 14 14.42 -4.65 0.10
C MET A 14 13.23 -3.74 -0.16
N VAL A 15 13.14 -3.15 -1.36
CA VAL A 15 12.02 -2.29 -1.73
C VAL A 15 10.71 -3.08 -1.67
N GLY A 16 10.65 -4.26 -2.29
CA GLY A 16 9.46 -5.11 -2.28
C GLY A 16 9.03 -5.51 -0.87
N LEU A 17 9.96 -5.95 -0.03
CA LEU A 17 9.70 -6.38 1.35
C LEU A 17 9.19 -5.22 2.22
N VAL A 18 9.84 -4.06 2.18
CA VAL A 18 9.39 -2.90 2.96
C VAL A 18 8.01 -2.45 2.48
N SER A 19 7.81 -2.38 1.17
CA SER A 19 6.53 -1.94 0.58
C SER A 19 5.37 -2.85 1.00
N ILE A 20 5.56 -4.16 0.89
CA ILE A 20 4.52 -5.13 1.24
C ILE A 20 4.25 -5.16 2.75
N LEU A 21 5.28 -5.12 3.59
CA LEU A 21 5.10 -5.15 5.05
C LEU A 21 4.36 -3.92 5.55
N VAL A 22 4.78 -2.72 5.11
CA VAL A 22 4.13 -1.46 5.52
C VAL A 22 2.71 -1.39 4.98
N GLY A 23 2.52 -1.70 3.69
CA GLY A 23 1.21 -1.68 3.06
C GLY A 23 0.26 -2.71 3.67
N PHE A 24 0.78 -3.88 4.05
CA PHE A 24 0.01 -4.92 4.72
C PHE A 24 -0.40 -4.54 6.13
N LEU A 25 0.50 -3.97 6.93
CA LEU A 25 0.17 -3.52 8.28
C LEU A 25 -0.87 -2.41 8.27
N ILE A 26 -0.67 -1.38 7.45
CA ILE A 26 -1.61 -0.25 7.36
C ILE A 26 -2.94 -0.70 6.76
N GLY A 27 -2.90 -1.38 5.60
CA GLY A 27 -4.10 -1.87 4.93
C GLY A 27 -4.86 -2.88 5.78
N GLY A 28 -4.17 -3.80 6.43
CA GLY A 28 -4.76 -4.80 7.32
C GLY A 28 -5.49 -4.16 8.50
N VAL A 29 -4.87 -3.20 9.18
CA VAL A 29 -5.52 -2.44 10.27
C VAL A 29 -6.76 -1.70 9.75
N VAL A 30 -6.65 -0.99 8.62
CA VAL A 30 -7.81 -0.28 8.01
C VAL A 30 -8.93 -1.25 7.65
N GLY A 31 -8.60 -2.40 7.07
CA GLY A 31 -9.57 -3.44 6.68
C GLY A 31 -10.28 -4.07 7.87
N VAL A 32 -9.53 -4.48 8.89
CA VAL A 32 -10.09 -5.08 10.11
C VAL A 32 -10.94 -4.06 10.87
N VAL A 33 -10.47 -2.83 11.04
CA VAL A 33 -11.21 -1.78 11.75
C VAL A 33 -12.51 -1.41 11.01
N SER A 34 -12.49 -1.30 9.68
CA SER A 34 -13.68 -1.01 8.88
C SER A 34 -14.69 -2.17 8.89
N GLY A 35 -14.23 -3.43 8.88
CA GLY A 35 -15.10 -4.59 8.97
C GLY A 35 -15.72 -4.78 10.37
N TYR A 36 -14.97 -4.48 11.44
CA TYR A 36 -15.44 -4.61 12.82
C TYR A 36 -16.40 -3.49 13.22
N ARG A 37 -16.03 -2.23 12.97
CA ARG A 37 -16.87 -1.05 13.28
C ARG A 37 -17.70 -0.65 12.06
N ARG A 38 -18.74 -1.44 11.80
CA ARG A 38 -19.79 -1.15 10.81
C ARG A 38 -20.41 0.23 11.10
N GLY A 39 -20.65 1.05 10.07
CA GLY A 39 -21.26 2.39 10.21
C GLY A 39 -20.39 3.54 9.69
N PHE A 40 -20.25 4.62 10.45
CA PHE A 40 -19.54 5.83 10.01
C PHE A 40 -18.05 5.59 9.75
N ILE A 41 -17.36 4.87 10.65
CA ILE A 41 -15.92 4.55 10.53
C ILE A 41 -15.66 3.75 9.25
N ASP A 42 -16.49 2.74 9.00
CA ASP A 42 -16.44 1.96 7.78
C ASP A 42 -16.58 2.84 6.52
N ARG A 43 -17.58 3.73 6.51
CA ARG A 43 -17.83 4.64 5.39
C ARG A 43 -16.64 5.58 5.14
N THR A 44 -16.07 6.17 6.18
CA THR A 44 -14.93 7.09 6.07
C THR A 44 -13.66 6.37 5.59
N LEU A 45 -13.31 5.24 6.21
CA LEU A 45 -12.11 4.48 5.82
C LEU A 45 -12.22 3.94 4.40
N SER A 46 -13.39 3.43 4.04
CA SER A 46 -13.63 2.92 2.69
C SER A 46 -13.65 4.03 1.66
N PHE A 47 -14.12 5.23 2.01
CA PHE A 47 -14.00 6.40 1.15
C PHE A 47 -12.54 6.76 0.87
N ILE A 48 -11.66 6.77 1.88
CA ILE A 48 -10.23 6.99 1.69
C ILE A 48 -9.64 5.95 0.73
N VAL A 49 -10.00 4.67 0.91
CA VAL A 49 -9.57 3.58 0.02
C VAL A 49 -10.06 3.82 -1.42
N PHE A 50 -11.30 4.26 -1.62
CA PHE A 50 -11.83 4.59 -2.94
C PHE A 50 -11.13 5.78 -3.58
N VAL A 51 -10.79 6.82 -2.82
CA VAL A 51 -10.02 7.98 -3.31
C VAL A 51 -8.63 7.56 -3.79
N ILE A 52 -7.95 6.64 -3.10
CA ILE A 52 -6.67 6.13 -3.57
C ILE A 52 -6.83 5.38 -4.90
N LEU A 53 -7.89 4.57 -5.02
CA LEU A 53 -8.16 3.77 -6.22
C LEU A 53 -8.67 4.58 -7.42
N SER A 54 -9.16 5.81 -7.21
CA SER A 54 -9.60 6.65 -8.32
C SER A 54 -8.45 7.13 -9.20
N PHE A 55 -7.22 7.11 -8.68
CA PHE A 55 -6.03 7.41 -9.46
C PHE A 55 -5.44 6.13 -10.07
N PRO A 56 -5.02 6.16 -11.34
CA PRO A 56 -4.17 5.10 -11.87
C PRO A 56 -2.91 4.95 -11.01
N SER A 57 -2.56 3.72 -10.63
CA SER A 57 -1.50 3.45 -9.64
C SER A 57 -0.14 4.05 -10.05
N LEU A 58 0.21 3.98 -11.33
CA LEU A 58 1.42 4.59 -11.88
C LEU A 58 1.39 6.12 -11.76
N VAL A 59 0.24 6.74 -12.03
CA VAL A 59 0.10 8.19 -11.95
C VAL A 59 0.25 8.65 -10.50
N LEU A 60 -0.41 7.98 -9.56
CA LEU A 60 -0.29 8.29 -8.13
C LEU A 60 1.15 8.13 -7.64
N PHE A 61 1.84 7.06 -8.06
CA PHE A 61 3.24 6.82 -7.75
C PHE A 61 4.14 7.95 -8.24
N LEU A 62 4.00 8.34 -9.51
CA LEU A 62 4.78 9.43 -10.11
C LEU A 62 4.48 10.77 -9.44
N LEU A 63 3.23 11.03 -9.06
CA LEU A 63 2.82 12.26 -8.38
C LEU A 63 3.47 12.38 -7.00
N ILE A 64 3.50 11.30 -6.21
CA ILE A 64 4.15 11.33 -4.90
C ILE A 64 5.65 11.55 -5.04
N ILE A 65 6.30 10.85 -5.97
CA ILE A 65 7.75 10.95 -6.18
C ILE A 65 8.15 12.31 -6.78
N SER A 66 7.30 12.93 -7.62
CA SER A 66 7.62 14.24 -8.18
C SER A 66 7.63 15.34 -7.11
N ILE A 67 6.82 15.19 -6.06
CA ILE A 67 6.75 16.16 -4.95
C ILE A 67 7.82 15.88 -3.89
N VAL A 68 7.97 14.62 -3.47
CA VAL A 68 8.86 14.25 -2.36
C VAL A 68 10.32 14.07 -2.81
N GLY A 69 10.53 13.73 -4.09
CA GLY A 69 11.83 13.41 -4.66
C GLY A 69 12.11 11.91 -4.74
N GLN A 70 13.23 11.56 -5.38
CA GLN A 70 13.63 10.16 -5.58
C GLN A 70 14.53 9.66 -4.44
N GLY A 71 14.26 8.46 -3.96
CA GLY A 71 15.09 7.77 -2.98
C GLY A 71 14.54 6.37 -2.66
N LEU A 72 15.40 5.47 -2.18
CA LEU A 72 15.02 4.08 -1.86
C LEU A 72 13.80 4.03 -0.92
N TRP A 73 13.83 4.84 0.14
CA TRP A 73 12.76 4.93 1.13
C TRP A 73 11.48 5.54 0.56
N VAL A 74 11.60 6.61 -0.22
CA VAL A 74 10.44 7.27 -0.83
C VAL A 74 9.74 6.34 -1.80
N VAL A 75 10.50 5.63 -2.66
CA VAL A 75 9.95 4.63 -3.58
C VAL A 75 9.24 3.51 -2.81
N SER A 76 9.87 2.98 -1.76
CA SER A 76 9.30 1.90 -0.95
C SER A 76 8.01 2.31 -0.24
N LEU A 77 7.99 3.50 0.37
CA LEU A 77 6.80 4.03 1.03
C LEU A 77 5.69 4.36 0.03
N THR A 78 6.04 4.90 -1.13
CA THR A 78 5.06 5.19 -2.19
C THR A 78 4.41 3.91 -2.69
N LEU A 79 5.19 2.85 -2.94
CA LEU A 79 4.65 1.55 -3.32
C LEU A 79 3.79 0.94 -2.20
N SER A 80 4.14 1.15 -0.93
CA SER A 80 3.32 0.68 0.20
C SER A 80 1.91 1.27 0.18
N VAL A 81 1.76 2.55 -0.18
CA VAL A 81 0.45 3.22 -0.32
C VAL A 81 -0.40 2.54 -1.39
N LEU A 82 0.22 2.06 -2.48
CA LEU A 82 -0.50 1.34 -3.54
C LEU A 82 -0.99 -0.04 -3.10
N VAL A 83 -0.31 -0.66 -2.13
CA VAL A 83 -0.69 -1.96 -1.55
C VAL A 83 -1.86 -1.83 -0.58
N VAL A 84 -1.95 -0.71 0.16
CA VAL A 84 -2.95 -0.47 1.22
C VAL A 84 -4.39 -0.77 0.76
N PRO A 85 -4.92 -0.25 -0.37
CA PRO A 85 -6.28 -0.53 -0.80
C PRO A 85 -6.59 -2.01 -0.99
N SER A 86 -5.65 -2.75 -1.57
CA SER A 86 -5.83 -4.18 -1.86
C SER A 86 -5.89 -4.99 -0.57
N VAL A 87 -4.98 -4.71 0.38
CA VAL A 87 -4.97 -5.39 1.68
C VAL A 87 -6.16 -4.96 2.53
N ALA A 88 -6.54 -3.67 2.53
CA ALA A 88 -7.70 -3.17 3.26
C ALA A 88 -9.01 -3.82 2.81
N ARG A 89 -9.22 -3.98 1.50
CA ARG A 89 -10.40 -4.69 0.99
C ARG A 89 -10.42 -6.16 1.40
N LEU A 90 -9.27 -6.85 1.36
CA LEU A 90 -9.17 -8.24 1.80
C LEU A 90 -9.44 -8.38 3.30
N GLY A 91 -8.80 -7.56 4.13
CA GLY A 91 -9.02 -7.55 5.58
C GLY A 91 -10.49 -7.30 5.90
N ARG A 92 -11.11 -6.29 5.28
CA ARG A 92 -12.52 -5.99 5.44
C ARG A 92 -13.42 -7.17 5.02
N ALA A 93 -13.19 -7.77 3.85
CA ALA A 93 -13.99 -8.88 3.35
C ALA A 93 -13.97 -10.09 4.30
N ILE A 94 -12.79 -10.44 4.81
CA ILE A 94 -12.62 -11.51 5.80
C ILE A 94 -13.35 -11.16 7.11
N THR A 95 -13.18 -9.93 7.60
CA THR A 95 -13.76 -9.52 8.90
C THR A 95 -15.29 -9.44 8.88
N ILE A 96 -15.90 -9.15 7.72
CA ILE A 96 -17.37 -9.12 7.57
C ILE A 96 -17.95 -10.54 7.45
N ALA A 97 -17.15 -11.51 6.99
CA ALA A 97 -17.58 -12.90 6.84
C ALA A 97 -17.75 -13.63 8.19
N PHE A 98 -17.13 -13.11 9.26
CA PHE A 98 -17.33 -13.53 10.64
C PHE A 98 -18.43 -12.68 11.31
#